data_AF-A0A2N3DSL7-F1
#
_entry.id   AF-A0A2N3DSL7-F1
#
_cell.length_a   1.000
_cell.length_b   1.000
_cell.length_c   1.000
_cell.angle_alpha   90.00
_cell.angle_beta   90.00
_cell.angle_gamma   90.00
#
_symmetry.space_group_name_H-M   'P 1'
#
loop_
_entity.id
_entity.type
_entity.pdbx_description
1 polymer ?
#
loop_
_entity_poly.entity_id
_entity_poly.type
_entity_poly.pdbx_seq_one_letter_code
_entity_poly.pdbx_strand_id
1 'polypeptide(L)'
;MKSDSRIQIRDYIAGLMQAGRYLFSSVEAASALGASADAVKLALNRLRRKGEIASPGRGVYVIVPPEYRSLGCLPADQFIPALMAHAKAPYYAGLLTAAQYHGAAHHRPQEFQVMVEKVRRPIECGRVRIAFHVRKRLSEMPTQNINTPRGFLAVSTPAATAFDLVGYETQVGGLAAIATVLIDLAERLEPQELAALAPSVPLPWVQRLGYLLELIDEAPRAQHLKDFVSARARDVVSLQPSVSRDGATRSREWKLFINADIETDT
;
A
#
# COMPACT_ATOMS: atom_id res chain seq x y z
N MET A 1 51.18 20.97 3.53
CA MET A 1 50.09 20.94 2.51
C MET A 1 49.11 19.84 2.92
N LYS A 2 47.98 20.19 3.56
CA LYS A 2 46.95 19.18 3.88
C LYS A 2 46.24 18.84 2.58
N SER A 3 46.42 17.62 2.10
CA SER A 3 45.60 17.05 1.02
C SER A 3 44.19 16.89 1.56
N ASP A 4 43.34 17.90 1.34
CA ASP A 4 41.93 17.85 1.69
C ASP A 4 41.25 16.85 0.75
N SER A 5 41.21 15.58 1.18
CA SER A 5 40.61 14.48 0.44
C SER A 5 39.10 14.70 0.37
N ARG A 6 38.64 15.49 -0.61
CA ARG A 6 37.22 15.60 -0.93
C ARG A 6 36.69 14.22 -1.29
N ILE A 7 35.79 13.72 -0.45
CA ILE A 7 35.04 12.48 -0.70
C ILE A 7 34.39 12.60 -2.08
N GLN A 8 34.60 11.62 -2.95
CA GLN A 8 33.93 11.61 -4.25
C GLN A 8 32.51 11.06 -4.09
N ILE A 9 31.60 11.50 -4.96
CA ILE A 9 30.20 11.02 -4.97
C ILE A 9 30.10 9.48 -5.05
N ARG A 10 31.06 8.83 -5.71
CA ARG A 10 31.11 7.36 -5.82
C ARG A 10 31.45 6.69 -4.49
N ASP A 11 32.43 7.23 -3.77
CA ASP A 11 32.84 6.71 -2.46
C ASP A 11 31.72 6.91 -1.43
N TYR A 12 31.03 8.04 -1.50
CA TYR A 12 29.84 8.30 -0.69
C TYR A 12 28.74 7.25 -0.93
N ILE A 13 28.41 6.96 -2.19
CA ILE A 13 27.41 5.94 -2.54
C ILE A 13 27.85 4.55 -2.10
N ALA A 14 29.12 4.19 -2.34
CA ALA A 14 29.66 2.91 -1.91
C ALA A 14 29.59 2.75 -0.39
N GLY A 15 29.93 3.80 0.37
CA GLY A 15 29.82 3.82 1.83
C GLY A 15 28.37 3.67 2.32
N LEU A 16 27.41 4.33 1.67
CA LEU A 16 25.98 4.13 1.97
C LEU A 16 25.55 2.68 1.73
N MET A 17 25.93 2.08 0.59
CA MET A 17 25.60 0.69 0.28
C MET A 17 26.21 -0.29 1.27
N GLN A 18 27.46 -0.09 1.68
CA GLN A 18 28.14 -0.88 2.71
C GLN A 18 27.42 -0.81 4.06
N ALA A 19 26.86 0.35 4.40
CA ALA A 19 26.03 0.54 5.59
C ALA A 19 24.58 0.05 5.41
N GLY A 20 24.23 -0.60 4.29
CA GLY A 20 22.88 -1.06 4.00
C GLY A 20 21.87 0.06 3.68
N ARG A 21 22.33 1.30 3.48
CA ARG A 21 21.48 2.46 3.18
C ARG A 21 21.38 2.68 1.68
N TYR A 22 20.15 2.63 1.16
CA TYR A 22 19.87 2.80 -0.27
C TYR A 22 19.07 4.08 -0.59
N LEU A 23 18.68 4.86 0.42
CA LEU A 23 17.99 6.14 0.25
C LEU A 23 18.78 7.26 0.92
N PHE A 24 18.91 8.39 0.22
CA PHE A 24 19.58 9.59 0.72
C PHE A 24 18.98 10.85 0.10
N SER A 25 19.20 12.00 0.73
CA SER A 25 18.80 13.31 0.22
C SER A 25 19.95 14.07 -0.45
N SER A 26 19.65 15.01 -1.34
CA SER A 26 20.67 15.93 -1.89
C SER A 26 21.33 16.78 -0.80
N VAL A 27 20.62 17.05 0.30
CA VAL A 27 21.16 17.78 1.45
C VAL A 27 22.20 16.93 2.19
N GLU A 28 21.89 15.65 2.45
CA GLU A 28 22.86 14.70 3.02
C GLU A 28 24.09 14.56 2.14
N ALA A 29 23.91 14.43 0.82
CA ALA A 29 25.02 14.34 -0.12
C ALA A 29 25.88 15.61 -0.12
N ALA A 30 25.27 16.80 -0.12
CA ALA A 30 26.01 18.07 -0.09
C ALA A 30 26.83 18.22 1.20
N SER A 31 26.23 17.86 2.34
CA SER A 31 26.90 17.86 3.64
C SER A 31 28.09 16.90 3.66
N ALA A 32 27.89 15.65 3.22
CA ALA A 32 28.94 14.62 3.23
C ALA A 32 30.10 14.93 2.30
N LEU A 33 29.85 15.58 1.15
CA LEU A 33 30.88 15.89 0.15
C LEU A 33 31.58 17.24 0.41
N GLY A 34 31.09 18.05 1.35
CA GLY A 34 31.59 19.41 1.56
C GLY A 34 31.47 20.28 0.30
N ALA A 35 30.43 20.06 -0.50
CA ALA A 35 30.26 20.64 -1.83
C ALA A 35 29.00 21.51 -1.93
N SER A 36 29.02 22.49 -2.86
CA SER A 36 27.85 23.33 -3.10
C SER A 36 26.67 22.53 -3.64
N ALA A 37 25.45 23.02 -3.41
CA ALA A 37 24.23 22.37 -3.89
C ALA A 37 24.23 22.16 -5.42
N ASP A 38 24.77 23.13 -6.19
CA ASP A 38 24.87 23.02 -7.64
C ASP A 38 25.87 21.95 -8.09
N ALA A 39 27.02 21.88 -7.44
CA ALA A 39 28.02 20.84 -7.73
C ALA A 39 27.45 19.44 -7.47
N VAL A 40 26.74 19.27 -6.34
CA VAL A 40 26.08 18.01 -5.96
C VAL A 40 24.97 17.66 -6.95
N LYS A 41 24.14 18.63 -7.34
CA LYS A 41 23.08 18.44 -8.34
C LYS A 41 23.63 17.98 -9.67
N LEU A 42 24.74 18.55 -10.14
CA LEU A 42 25.41 18.12 -11.37
C LEU A 42 25.95 16.69 -11.25
N ALA A 43 26.57 16.34 -10.12
CA ALA A 43 27.06 14.99 -9.86
C ALA A 43 25.92 13.95 -9.84
N LEU A 44 24.83 14.22 -9.10
CA LEU A 44 23.66 13.36 -9.02
C LEU A 44 22.98 13.19 -10.39
N ASN A 45 22.87 14.26 -11.19
CA ASN A 45 22.35 14.17 -12.55
C ASN A 45 23.18 13.24 -13.45
N ARG A 46 24.51 13.26 -13.32
CA ARG A 46 25.39 12.35 -14.06
C ARG A 46 25.15 10.89 -13.68
N LEU A 47 25.01 10.61 -12.38
CA LEU A 47 24.70 9.26 -11.89
C LEU A 47 23.33 8.78 -12.34
N ARG A 48 22.32 9.66 -12.30
CA ARG A 48 20.97 9.34 -12.77
C ARG A 48 20.96 9.02 -14.26
N ARG A 49 21.71 9.76 -15.08
CA ARG A 49 21.86 9.46 -16.53
C ARG A 49 22.51 8.11 -16.79
N LYS A 50 23.38 7.64 -15.89
CA LYS A 50 23.97 6.29 -15.93
C LYS A 50 23.07 5.21 -15.30
N GLY A 51 21.90 5.60 -14.80
CA GLY A 51 20.99 4.72 -14.06
C GLY A 51 21.53 4.26 -12.71
N GLU A 52 22.57 4.90 -12.16
CA GLU A 52 23.20 4.51 -10.87
C GLU A 52 22.37 4.90 -9.66
N ILE A 53 21.55 5.93 -9.83
CA ILE A 53 20.56 6.35 -8.87
C ILE A 53 19.25 6.67 -9.60
N ALA A 54 18.14 6.58 -8.89
CA ALA A 54 16.85 7.06 -9.34
C ALA A 54 16.30 8.06 -8.31
N SER A 55 15.28 8.82 -8.67
CA SER A 55 14.71 9.86 -7.80
C SER A 55 13.22 9.62 -7.62
N PRO A 56 12.78 9.05 -6.47
CA PRO A 56 11.35 8.86 -6.19
C PRO A 56 10.66 10.16 -5.78
N GLY A 57 11.39 11.26 -5.59
CA GLY A 57 10.84 12.54 -5.17
C GLY A 57 11.89 13.64 -5.21
N ARG A 58 11.44 14.89 -5.15
CA ARG A 58 12.33 16.05 -5.25
C ARG A 58 13.39 16.01 -4.15
N GLY A 59 14.66 15.98 -4.57
CA GLY A 59 15.79 16.01 -3.63
C GLY A 59 16.03 14.70 -2.89
N VAL A 60 15.28 13.64 -3.20
CA VAL A 60 15.44 12.30 -2.64
C VAL A 60 15.91 11.36 -3.74
N TYR A 61 16.86 10.50 -3.41
CA TYR A 61 17.49 9.58 -4.33
C TYR A 61 17.54 8.19 -3.74
N VAL A 62 17.34 7.19 -4.60
CA VAL A 62 17.60 5.79 -4.29
C VAL A 62 18.78 5.30 -5.10
N ILE A 63 19.66 4.53 -4.48
CA ILE A 63 20.77 3.85 -5.14
C ILE A 63 20.19 2.67 -5.92
N VAL A 64 20.57 2.52 -7.18
CA VAL A 64 20.07 1.46 -8.07
C VAL A 64 21.20 0.46 -8.33
N PRO A 65 21.23 -0.68 -7.62
CA PRO A 65 22.14 -1.78 -7.92
C PRO A 65 22.03 -2.29 -9.36
N PRO A 66 23.08 -2.96 -9.89
CA PRO A 66 23.07 -3.54 -11.24
C PRO A 66 21.83 -4.41 -11.54
N GLU A 67 21.38 -5.22 -10.58
CA GLU A 67 20.23 -6.12 -10.71
C GLU A 67 18.89 -5.40 -10.93
N TYR A 68 18.79 -4.12 -10.58
CA TYR A 68 17.58 -3.30 -10.74
C TYR A 68 17.68 -2.25 -11.85
N ARG A 69 18.72 -2.28 -12.68
CA ARG A 69 18.91 -1.29 -13.76
C ARG A 69 17.82 -1.34 -14.82
N SER A 70 17.31 -2.53 -15.14
CA SER A 70 16.19 -2.71 -16.07
C SER A 70 14.88 -2.14 -15.53
N LEU A 71 14.70 -2.16 -14.19
CA LEU A 71 13.58 -1.55 -13.50
C LEU A 71 13.72 -0.02 -13.45
N GLY A 72 14.95 0.49 -13.52
CA GLY A 72 15.25 1.93 -13.51
C GLY A 72 15.03 2.61 -12.15
N CYS A 73 14.78 1.82 -11.11
CA CYS A 73 14.61 2.24 -9.73
C CYS A 73 14.73 1.00 -8.82
N LEU A 74 14.82 1.19 -7.51
CA LEU A 74 14.73 0.10 -6.54
C LEU A 74 13.26 -0.37 -6.43
N PRO A 75 12.97 -1.66 -6.21
CA PRO A 75 11.61 -2.11 -5.91
C PRO A 75 10.97 -1.32 -4.76
N ALA A 76 9.67 -1.05 -4.86
CA ALA A 76 8.97 -0.15 -3.93
C ALA A 76 9.09 -0.61 -2.48
N ASP A 77 8.93 -1.90 -2.22
CA ASP A 77 9.08 -2.53 -0.90
C ASP A 77 10.45 -2.32 -0.26
N GLN A 78 11.48 -2.07 -1.07
CA GLN A 78 12.84 -1.85 -0.61
C GLN A 78 13.19 -0.37 -0.33
N PHE A 79 12.37 0.59 -0.74
CA PHE A 79 12.63 2.02 -0.44
C PHE A 79 11.48 2.77 0.23
N ILE A 80 10.23 2.30 0.12
CA ILE A 80 9.08 2.92 0.78
C ILE A 80 9.30 3.04 2.30
N PRO A 81 9.80 2.02 3.03
CA PRO A 81 10.04 2.16 4.46
C PRO A 81 10.97 3.32 4.81
N ALA A 82 12.11 3.43 4.11
CA ALA A 82 13.07 4.51 4.32
C ALA A 82 12.53 5.87 3.87
N LEU A 83 11.77 5.91 2.78
CA LEU A 83 11.17 7.14 2.26
C LEU A 83 10.13 7.70 3.22
N MET A 84 9.26 6.84 3.77
CA MET A 84 8.21 7.24 4.69
C MET A 84 8.78 7.64 6.05
N ALA A 85 9.84 6.96 6.52
CA ALA A 85 10.60 7.37 7.70
C ALA A 85 11.26 8.74 7.51
N HIS A 86 11.93 8.97 6.36
CA HIS A 86 12.53 10.27 6.03
C HIS A 86 11.47 11.38 5.98
N ALA A 87 10.31 11.10 5.41
CA ALA A 87 9.18 12.02 5.35
C ALA A 87 8.40 12.15 6.67
N LYS A 88 8.81 11.43 7.73
CA LYS A 88 8.13 11.34 9.04
C LYS A 88 6.63 11.09 8.91
N ALA A 89 6.25 10.19 8.01
CA ALA A 89 4.87 9.92 7.68
C ALA A 89 4.50 8.47 8.01
N PRO A 90 3.54 8.26 8.91
CA PRO A 90 2.93 6.95 9.13
C PRO A 90 2.39 6.39 7.81
N TYR A 91 2.55 5.08 7.63
CA TYR A 91 2.11 4.38 6.44
C TYR A 91 1.92 2.89 6.72
N TYR A 92 1.21 2.22 5.82
CA TYR A 92 1.35 0.78 5.60
C TYR A 92 1.09 0.46 4.12
N ALA A 93 1.64 -0.63 3.62
CA ALA A 93 1.23 -1.19 2.34
C ALA A 93 -0.15 -1.82 2.50
N GLY A 94 -1.11 -1.42 1.66
CA GLY A 94 -2.52 -1.80 1.77
C GLY A 94 -3.09 -2.29 0.45
N LEU A 95 -4.41 -2.51 0.42
CA LEU A 95 -5.15 -2.90 -0.79
C LEU A 95 -4.53 -4.12 -1.49
N LEU A 96 -4.41 -4.09 -2.83
CA LEU A 96 -3.89 -5.21 -3.62
C LEU A 96 -2.42 -5.52 -3.32
N THR A 97 -1.64 -4.53 -2.88
CA THR A 97 -0.26 -4.76 -2.44
C THR A 97 -0.23 -5.61 -1.17
N ALA A 98 -1.06 -5.30 -0.18
CA ALA A 98 -1.17 -6.13 1.02
C ALA A 98 -1.70 -7.52 0.69
N ALA A 99 -2.74 -7.60 -0.15
CA ALA A 99 -3.31 -8.87 -0.59
C ALA A 99 -2.24 -9.77 -1.25
N GLN A 100 -1.37 -9.21 -2.11
CA GLN A 100 -0.24 -9.93 -2.70
C GLN A 100 0.71 -10.48 -1.63
N TYR A 101 1.03 -9.72 -0.58
CA TYR A 101 1.89 -10.18 0.50
C TYR A 101 1.24 -11.24 1.39
N HIS A 102 -0.09 -11.29 1.43
CA HIS A 102 -0.85 -12.38 2.03
C HIS A 102 -1.05 -13.55 1.06
N GLY A 103 -0.45 -13.55 -0.14
CA GLY A 103 -0.64 -14.61 -1.13
C GLY A 103 -2.01 -14.59 -1.82
N ALA A 104 -2.82 -13.56 -1.60
CA ALA A 104 -4.16 -13.38 -2.15
C ALA A 104 -4.14 -12.42 -3.35
N ALA A 105 -3.33 -12.74 -4.35
CA ALA A 105 -3.30 -12.00 -5.61
C ALA A 105 -2.84 -12.91 -6.75
N HIS A 106 -3.76 -13.27 -7.65
CA HIS A 106 -3.45 -14.04 -8.86
C HIS A 106 -2.50 -13.31 -9.81
N HIS A 107 -2.49 -11.98 -9.77
CA HIS A 107 -1.62 -11.13 -10.57
C HIS A 107 -0.91 -10.11 -9.70
N ARG A 108 0.33 -9.76 -10.08
CA ARG A 108 1.02 -8.65 -9.42
C ARG A 108 0.25 -7.35 -9.67
N PRO A 109 -0.03 -6.55 -8.62
CA PRO A 109 -0.58 -5.22 -8.78
C PRO A 109 0.30 -4.38 -9.70
N GLN A 110 -0.32 -3.60 -10.57
CA GLN A 110 0.41 -2.69 -11.48
C GLN A 110 1.13 -1.57 -10.71
N GLU A 111 0.60 -1.21 -9.54
CA GLU A 111 1.14 -0.18 -8.67
C GLU A 111 1.31 -0.71 -7.25
N PHE A 112 2.35 -0.24 -6.57
CA PHE A 112 2.52 -0.47 -5.14
C PHE A 112 1.62 0.50 -4.37
N GLN A 113 0.62 -0.01 -3.68
CA GLN A 113 -0.44 0.75 -3.03
C GLN A 113 -0.10 0.97 -1.56
N VAL A 114 -0.06 2.23 -1.16
CA VAL A 114 0.34 2.66 0.19
C VAL A 114 -0.77 3.49 0.83
N MET A 115 -1.19 3.08 2.02
CA MET A 115 -2.11 3.85 2.84
C MET A 115 -1.35 4.90 3.65
N VAL A 116 -1.86 6.12 3.63
CA VAL A 116 -1.26 7.28 4.30
C VAL A 116 -2.32 8.14 4.97
N GLU A 117 -1.91 8.94 5.96
CA GLU A 117 -2.85 9.83 6.67
C GLU A 117 -3.21 11.09 5.85
N LYS A 118 -2.29 11.57 5.01
CA LYS A 118 -2.42 12.82 4.26
C LYS A 118 -2.15 12.58 2.79
N VAL A 119 -2.84 13.34 1.93
CA VAL A 119 -2.71 13.27 0.47
C VAL A 119 -1.24 13.39 0.05
N ARG A 120 -0.79 12.48 -0.80
CA ARG A 120 0.54 12.45 -1.40
C ARG A 120 0.43 12.21 -2.90
N ARG A 121 1.34 12.81 -3.66
CA ARG A 121 1.43 12.58 -5.10
C ARG A 121 1.93 11.16 -5.36
N PRO A 122 1.41 10.46 -6.39
CA PRO A 122 1.95 9.18 -6.81
C PRO A 122 3.43 9.32 -7.18
N ILE A 123 4.17 8.22 -7.05
CA ILE A 123 5.58 8.19 -7.42
C ILE A 123 5.75 7.38 -8.69
N GLU A 124 6.50 7.99 -9.60
CA GLU A 124 6.95 7.41 -10.85
C GLU A 124 8.48 7.37 -10.81
N CYS A 125 9.06 6.19 -10.63
CA CYS A 125 10.50 6.00 -10.52
C CYS A 125 10.94 4.85 -11.42
N GLY A 126 11.50 5.18 -12.60
CA GLY A 126 11.73 4.16 -13.63
C GLY A 126 10.41 3.49 -14.03
N ARG A 127 10.35 2.16 -13.92
CA ARG A 127 9.13 1.37 -14.13
C ARG A 127 8.34 1.11 -12.84
N VAL A 128 8.82 1.59 -11.69
CA VAL A 128 8.13 1.45 -10.41
C VAL A 128 7.07 2.54 -10.28
N ARG A 129 5.84 2.11 -10.00
CA ARG A 129 4.68 2.97 -9.76
C ARG A 129 4.21 2.78 -8.33
N ILE A 130 3.95 3.88 -7.62
CA ILE A 130 3.39 3.86 -6.27
C ILE A 130 2.17 4.77 -6.24
N ALA A 131 1.07 4.22 -5.78
CA ALA A 131 -0.15 4.95 -5.49
C ALA A 131 -0.30 5.17 -3.99
N PHE A 132 -0.69 6.38 -3.61
CA PHE A 132 -0.99 6.72 -2.23
C PHE A 132 -2.49 6.93 -2.04
N HIS A 133 -3.04 6.27 -1.02
CA HIS A 133 -4.45 6.35 -0.69
C HIS A 133 -4.61 6.88 0.74
N VAL A 134 -5.51 7.87 0.91
CA VAL A 134 -5.71 8.50 2.22
C VAL A 134 -6.64 7.64 3.07
N ARG A 135 -6.18 7.25 4.27
CA ARG A 135 -6.96 6.51 5.26
C ARG A 135 -7.11 7.34 6.53
N LYS A 136 -8.37 7.60 6.90
CA LYS A 136 -8.70 8.20 8.20
C LYS A 136 -8.39 7.20 9.31
N ARG A 137 -7.86 7.68 10.43
CA ARG A 137 -7.48 6.85 11.58
C ARG A 137 -6.48 5.75 11.19
N LEU A 138 -5.52 6.10 10.33
CA LEU A 138 -4.50 5.18 9.82
C LEU A 138 -3.79 4.41 10.96
N SER A 139 -3.49 5.08 12.07
CA SER A 139 -2.80 4.50 13.22
C SER A 139 -3.63 3.47 14.00
N GLU A 140 -4.95 3.43 13.80
CA GLU A 140 -5.84 2.43 14.42
C GLU A 140 -5.92 1.14 13.58
N MET A 141 -5.39 1.16 12.35
CA MET A 141 -5.41 -0.01 11.48
C MET A 141 -4.29 -0.97 11.89
N PRO A 142 -4.60 -2.25 12.18
CA PRO A 142 -3.60 -3.22 12.55
C PRO A 142 -2.70 -3.54 11.35
N THR A 143 -1.40 -3.64 11.64
CA THR A 143 -0.37 -3.95 10.64
C THR A 143 0.53 -5.06 11.16
N GLN A 144 1.18 -5.75 10.24
CA GLN A 144 2.23 -6.73 10.50
C GLN A 144 3.47 -6.38 9.70
N ASN A 145 4.64 -6.76 10.22
CA ASN A 145 5.91 -6.55 9.53
C ASN A 145 6.23 -7.74 8.65
N ILE A 146 6.55 -7.47 7.38
CA ILE A 146 7.01 -8.47 6.43
C ILE A 146 8.47 -8.18 6.06
N ASN A 147 9.27 -9.25 6.02
CA ASN A 147 10.67 -9.17 5.62
C ASN A 147 10.79 -8.81 4.13
N THR A 148 11.63 -7.83 3.84
CA THR A 148 12.08 -7.48 2.50
C THR A 148 13.60 -7.64 2.42
N PRO A 149 14.20 -7.68 1.23
CA PRO A 149 15.65 -7.71 1.08
C PRO A 149 16.39 -6.54 1.75
N ARG A 150 15.70 -5.46 2.13
CA ARG A 150 16.28 -4.22 2.66
C ARG A 150 15.65 -3.77 4.00
N GLY A 151 15.01 -4.68 4.74
CA GLY A 151 14.41 -4.39 6.05
C GLY A 151 12.96 -4.86 6.14
N PHE A 152 12.16 -4.19 6.96
CA PHE A 152 10.75 -4.54 7.17
C PHE A 152 9.82 -3.59 6.42
N LEU A 153 8.75 -4.16 5.86
CA LEU A 153 7.61 -3.45 5.32
C LEU A 153 6.43 -3.62 6.26
N ALA A 154 5.81 -2.51 6.67
CA ALA A 154 4.54 -2.55 7.39
C ALA A 154 3.41 -2.82 6.38
N VAL A 155 2.66 -3.90 6.59
CA VAL A 155 1.54 -4.34 5.72
C VAL A 155 0.28 -4.46 6.56
N SER A 156 -0.89 -4.05 6.06
CA SER A 156 -2.15 -4.28 6.77
C SER A 156 -2.36 -5.77 7.06
N THR A 157 -2.91 -6.13 8.23
CA THR A 157 -3.28 -7.53 8.51
C THR A 157 -4.33 -8.03 7.51
N PRO A 158 -4.58 -9.35 7.39
CA PRO A 158 -5.62 -9.87 6.50
C PRO A 158 -6.99 -9.21 6.74
N ALA A 159 -7.43 -9.09 8.00
CA ALA A 159 -8.68 -8.42 8.35
C ALA A 159 -8.71 -6.95 7.93
N ALA A 160 -7.64 -6.18 8.18
CA ALA A 160 -7.54 -4.79 7.75
C ALA A 160 -7.52 -4.66 6.23
N THR A 161 -6.85 -5.58 5.54
CA THR A 161 -6.79 -5.64 4.07
C THR A 161 -8.18 -5.86 3.50
N ALA A 162 -8.96 -6.81 4.02
CA ALA A 162 -10.32 -7.07 3.58
C ALA A 162 -11.24 -5.83 3.70
N PHE A 163 -11.18 -5.11 4.81
CA PHE A 163 -11.93 -3.87 4.98
C PHE A 163 -11.46 -2.75 4.05
N ASP A 164 -10.15 -2.60 3.87
CA ASP A 164 -9.59 -1.59 2.98
C ASP A 164 -9.97 -1.89 1.51
N LEU A 165 -9.97 -3.16 1.07
CA LEU A 165 -10.39 -3.51 -0.29
C LEU A 165 -11.82 -3.01 -0.59
N VAL A 166 -12.75 -3.26 0.34
CA VAL A 166 -14.14 -2.80 0.25
C VAL A 166 -14.28 -1.28 0.39
N GLY A 167 -13.46 -0.68 1.25
CA GLY A 167 -13.48 0.75 1.51
C GLY A 167 -12.98 1.61 0.35
N TYR A 168 -12.12 1.04 -0.49
CA TYR A 168 -11.47 1.69 -1.63
C TYR A 168 -11.78 0.95 -2.94
N GLU A 169 -13.03 0.52 -3.10
CA GLU A 169 -13.49 -0.33 -4.20
C GLU A 169 -13.08 0.18 -5.58
N THR A 170 -13.24 1.48 -5.83
CA THR A 170 -12.82 2.11 -7.09
C THR A 170 -11.32 2.05 -7.37
N GLN A 171 -10.47 2.00 -6.33
CA GLN A 171 -9.01 1.90 -6.47
C GLN A 171 -8.53 0.46 -6.64
N VAL A 172 -9.38 -0.51 -6.28
CA VAL A 172 -9.09 -1.95 -6.40
C VAL A 172 -9.54 -2.49 -7.77
N GLY A 173 -10.54 -1.85 -8.40
CA GLY A 173 -11.07 -2.25 -9.69
C GLY A 173 -12.50 -2.78 -9.65
N GLY A 174 -13.25 -2.49 -8.58
CA GLY A 174 -14.66 -2.89 -8.44
C GLY A 174 -14.88 -4.10 -7.55
N LEU A 175 -16.16 -4.42 -7.32
CA LEU A 175 -16.58 -5.50 -6.42
C LEU A 175 -16.17 -6.90 -6.91
N ALA A 176 -16.18 -7.15 -8.23
CA ALA A 176 -15.73 -8.42 -8.78
C ALA A 176 -14.24 -8.69 -8.47
N ALA A 177 -13.38 -7.70 -8.72
CA ALA A 177 -11.95 -7.81 -8.37
C ALA A 177 -11.72 -8.03 -6.87
N ILE A 178 -12.55 -7.38 -6.02
CA ILE A 178 -12.50 -7.61 -4.57
C ILE A 178 -12.92 -9.02 -4.22
N ALA A 179 -14.01 -9.53 -4.80
CA ALA A 179 -14.50 -10.89 -4.54
C ALA A 179 -13.43 -11.92 -4.90
N THR A 180 -12.79 -11.81 -6.07
CA THR A 180 -11.67 -12.68 -6.47
C THR A 180 -10.53 -12.66 -5.44
N VAL A 181 -10.12 -11.48 -4.98
CA VAL A 181 -9.07 -11.36 -3.96
C VAL A 181 -9.51 -11.94 -2.61
N LEU A 182 -10.78 -11.78 -2.25
CA LEU A 182 -11.33 -12.31 -0.99
C LEU A 182 -11.38 -13.84 -0.97
N ILE A 183 -11.59 -14.51 -2.12
CA ILE A 183 -11.55 -15.98 -2.21
C ILE A 183 -10.20 -16.51 -1.70
N ASP A 184 -9.08 -15.99 -2.19
CA ASP A 184 -7.75 -16.40 -1.73
C ASP A 184 -7.44 -15.89 -0.31
N LEU A 185 -7.90 -14.69 0.03
CA LEU A 185 -7.61 -14.07 1.32
C LEU A 185 -8.35 -14.77 2.46
N ALA A 186 -9.50 -15.39 2.18
CA ALA A 186 -10.38 -16.01 3.17
C ALA A 186 -9.64 -17.03 4.03
N GLU A 187 -8.73 -17.83 3.47
CA GLU A 187 -7.91 -18.80 4.21
C GLU A 187 -7.13 -18.18 5.38
N ARG A 188 -6.86 -16.87 5.33
CA ARG A 188 -6.09 -16.12 6.33
C ARG A 188 -6.96 -15.17 7.17
N LEU A 189 -8.26 -15.14 6.92
CA LEU A 189 -9.20 -14.31 7.68
C LEU A 189 -9.67 -15.07 8.91
N GLU A 190 -9.35 -14.51 10.08
CA GLU A 190 -9.87 -14.95 11.37
C GLU A 190 -11.15 -14.19 11.72
N PRO A 191 -12.29 -14.87 11.97
CA PRO A 191 -13.58 -14.23 12.26
C PRO A 191 -13.53 -13.27 13.47
N GLN A 192 -12.70 -13.57 14.47
CA GLN A 192 -12.54 -12.76 15.67
C GLN A 192 -11.76 -11.47 15.38
N GLU A 193 -10.77 -11.50 14.49
CA GLU A 193 -10.03 -10.29 14.08
C GLU A 193 -10.92 -9.35 13.27
N LEU A 194 -11.74 -9.90 12.36
CA LEU A 194 -12.74 -9.13 11.62
C LEU A 194 -13.72 -8.44 12.58
N ALA A 195 -14.24 -9.17 13.57
CA ALA A 195 -15.17 -8.65 14.56
C ALA A 195 -14.54 -7.56 15.45
N ALA A 196 -13.30 -7.78 15.88
CA ALA A 196 -12.55 -6.82 16.71
C ALA A 196 -12.26 -5.51 15.97
N LEU A 197 -12.06 -5.58 14.65
CA LEU A 197 -11.76 -4.42 13.82
C LEU A 197 -13.01 -3.67 13.32
N ALA A 198 -14.17 -4.34 13.24
CA ALA A 198 -15.43 -3.77 12.75
C ALA A 198 -15.82 -2.41 13.40
N PRO A 199 -15.62 -2.16 14.71
CA PRO A 199 -15.91 -0.86 15.32
C PRO A 199 -15.03 0.30 14.83
N SER A 200 -13.83 0.01 14.32
CA SER A 200 -12.83 0.99 13.88
C SER A 200 -12.95 1.36 12.40
N VAL A 201 -13.88 0.74 11.67
CA VAL A 201 -14.14 1.02 10.26
C VAL A 201 -15.55 1.61 10.06
N PRO A 202 -15.82 2.31 8.94
CA PRO A 202 -17.17 2.74 8.62
C PRO A 202 -18.13 1.56 8.53
N LEU A 203 -19.31 1.67 9.16
CA LEU A 203 -20.31 0.61 9.16
C LEU A 203 -20.70 0.09 7.76
N PRO A 204 -20.82 0.94 6.71
CA PRO A 204 -21.05 0.45 5.35
C PRO A 204 -19.98 -0.51 4.83
N TRP A 205 -18.74 -0.41 5.30
CA TRP A 205 -17.66 -1.35 4.92
C TRP A 205 -17.89 -2.71 5.56
N VAL A 206 -18.38 -2.75 6.80
CA VAL A 206 -18.76 -3.99 7.49
C VAL A 206 -19.93 -4.69 6.80
N GLN A 207 -20.96 -3.92 6.43
CA GLN A 207 -22.12 -4.44 5.71
C GLN A 207 -21.71 -5.09 4.39
N ARG A 208 -20.91 -4.38 3.59
CA ARG A 208 -20.44 -4.85 2.28
C ARG A 208 -19.48 -6.03 2.39
N LEU A 209 -18.49 -5.97 3.27
CA LEU A 209 -17.53 -7.06 3.45
C LEU A 209 -18.25 -8.34 3.88
N GLY A 210 -19.15 -8.25 4.85
CA GLY A 210 -19.91 -9.41 5.32
C GLY A 210 -20.76 -10.04 4.22
N TYR A 211 -21.46 -9.24 3.41
CA TYR A 211 -22.19 -9.74 2.25
C TYR A 211 -21.29 -10.38 1.20
N LEU A 212 -20.13 -9.78 0.89
CA LEU A 212 -19.18 -10.34 -0.07
C LEU A 212 -18.61 -11.68 0.41
N LEU A 213 -18.31 -11.82 1.71
CA LEU A 213 -17.87 -13.09 2.29
C LEU A 213 -18.93 -14.18 2.16
N GLU A 214 -20.22 -13.87 2.36
CA GLU A 214 -21.29 -14.85 2.13
C GLU A 214 -21.43 -15.24 0.66
N LEU A 215 -21.23 -14.27 -0.24
CA LEU A 215 -21.33 -14.52 -1.68
C LEU A 215 -20.25 -15.50 -2.17
N ILE A 216 -19.07 -15.50 -1.55
CA ILE A 216 -17.96 -16.41 -1.88
C ILE A 216 -17.92 -17.67 -1.00
N ASP A 217 -19.08 -18.08 -0.47
CA ASP A 217 -19.25 -19.26 0.41
C ASP A 217 -18.45 -19.23 1.73
N GLU A 218 -18.06 -18.04 2.19
CA GLU A 218 -17.31 -17.81 3.43
C GLU A 218 -18.18 -17.27 4.57
N ALA A 219 -19.44 -17.71 4.61
CA ALA A 219 -20.41 -17.34 5.63
C ALA A 219 -19.93 -17.53 7.09
N PRO A 220 -19.18 -18.60 7.46
CA PRO A 220 -18.64 -18.74 8.82
C PRO A 220 -17.76 -17.56 9.26
N ARG A 221 -17.04 -16.94 8.31
CA ARG A 221 -16.18 -15.77 8.57
C ARG A 221 -16.97 -14.47 8.67
N ALA A 222 -18.15 -14.42 8.06
CA ALA A 222 -19.04 -13.27 8.09
C ALA A 222 -19.92 -13.20 9.36
N GLN A 223 -20.10 -14.31 10.08
CA GLN A 223 -21.13 -14.40 11.14
C GLN A 223 -21.03 -13.31 12.21
N HIS A 224 -19.83 -13.06 12.77
CA HIS A 224 -19.67 -12.00 13.77
C HIS A 224 -19.89 -10.59 13.20
N LEU A 225 -19.60 -10.39 11.91
CA LEU A 225 -19.91 -9.13 11.23
C LEU A 225 -21.43 -8.97 11.06
N LYS A 226 -22.15 -10.07 10.79
CA LYS A 226 -23.62 -10.07 10.70
C LYS A 226 -24.24 -9.66 12.03
N ASP A 227 -23.75 -10.21 13.13
CA ASP A 227 -24.21 -9.86 14.48
C ASP A 227 -23.97 -8.37 14.79
N PHE A 228 -22.78 -7.87 14.43
CA PHE A 228 -22.42 -6.46 14.58
C PHE A 228 -23.34 -5.54 13.75
N VAL A 229 -23.60 -5.89 12.48
CA VAL A 229 -24.49 -5.15 11.59
C VAL A 229 -25.93 -5.16 12.10
N SER A 230 -26.43 -6.32 12.55
CA SER A 230 -27.78 -6.46 13.11
C SER A 230 -28.00 -5.50 14.28
N ALA A 231 -27.03 -5.43 15.20
CA ALA A 231 -27.09 -4.57 16.39
C ALA A 231 -26.94 -3.06 16.09
N ARG A 232 -26.11 -2.70 15.10
CA ARG A 232 -25.68 -1.30 14.90
C ARG A 232 -26.33 -0.60 13.71
N ALA A 233 -26.52 -1.28 12.59
CA ALA A 233 -27.01 -0.64 11.38
C ALA A 233 -28.49 -0.27 11.51
N ARG A 234 -28.87 0.91 11.04
CA ARG A 234 -30.28 1.36 10.99
C ARG A 234 -30.70 1.65 9.56
N ASP A 235 -29.76 2.19 8.79
CA ASP A 235 -29.95 2.52 7.38
C ASP A 235 -29.58 1.37 6.45
N VAL A 236 -30.21 1.39 5.28
CA VAL A 236 -29.89 0.50 4.17
C VAL A 236 -28.96 1.23 3.21
N VAL A 237 -27.81 0.65 2.90
CA VAL A 237 -26.82 1.26 2.00
C VAL A 237 -26.66 0.47 0.71
N SER A 238 -26.13 1.08 -0.35
CA SER A 238 -25.79 0.32 -1.57
C SER A 238 -24.65 -0.64 -1.31
N LEU A 239 -24.74 -1.83 -1.93
CA LEU A 239 -23.62 -2.74 -2.10
C LEU A 239 -22.51 -2.04 -2.91
N GLN A 240 -22.86 -1.50 -4.09
CA GLN A 240 -21.97 -0.66 -4.90
C GLN A 240 -22.41 0.82 -4.86
N PRO A 241 -21.65 1.73 -4.22
CA PRO A 241 -22.06 3.13 -4.05
C PRO A 241 -22.29 3.90 -5.35
N SER A 242 -21.55 3.55 -6.41
CA SER A 242 -21.52 4.26 -7.68
C SER A 242 -22.65 3.87 -8.64
N VAL A 243 -23.47 2.88 -8.31
CA VAL A 243 -24.54 2.33 -9.18
C VAL A 243 -25.92 2.70 -8.64
N SER A 244 -26.89 2.94 -9.55
CA SER A 244 -28.29 3.23 -9.15
C SER A 244 -28.88 2.07 -8.33
N ARG A 245 -29.84 2.38 -7.45
CA ARG A 245 -30.56 1.40 -6.63
C ARG A 245 -31.89 0.97 -7.25
N ASP A 246 -32.23 1.49 -8.42
CA ASP A 246 -33.54 1.24 -9.03
C ASP A 246 -33.70 -0.26 -9.33
N GLY A 247 -34.78 -0.85 -8.81
CA GLY A 247 -35.04 -2.29 -8.95
C GLY A 247 -34.14 -3.20 -8.11
N ALA A 248 -33.23 -2.66 -7.29
CA ALA A 248 -32.29 -3.46 -6.50
C ALA A 248 -33.01 -4.26 -5.40
N THR A 249 -32.68 -5.56 -5.31
CA THR A 249 -33.16 -6.42 -4.24
C THR A 249 -32.53 -6.01 -2.90
N ARG A 250 -33.30 -6.07 -1.81
CA ARG A 250 -32.81 -5.71 -0.48
C ARG A 250 -32.37 -6.95 0.30
N SER A 251 -31.10 -7.01 0.67
CA SER A 251 -30.64 -7.91 1.74
C SER A 251 -31.03 -7.32 3.08
N ARG A 252 -31.96 -7.99 3.77
CA ARG A 252 -32.46 -7.54 5.09
C ARG A 252 -31.41 -7.70 6.17
N GLU A 253 -30.64 -8.79 6.12
CA GLU A 253 -29.64 -9.15 7.13
C GLU A 253 -28.47 -8.17 7.12
N TRP A 254 -27.92 -7.89 5.93
CA TRP A 254 -26.81 -6.95 5.77
C TRP A 254 -27.26 -5.48 5.68
N LYS A 255 -28.57 -5.24 5.57
CA LYS A 255 -29.15 -3.92 5.29
C LYS A 255 -28.49 -3.28 4.07
N LEU A 256 -28.49 -4.03 2.97
CA LEU A 256 -27.94 -3.62 1.68
C LEU A 256 -29.00 -3.60 0.59
N PHE A 257 -28.88 -2.64 -0.32
CA PHE A 257 -29.42 -2.74 -1.67
C PHE A 257 -28.40 -3.46 -2.54
N ILE A 258 -28.74 -4.64 -3.05
CA ILE A 258 -27.92 -5.44 -3.96
C ILE A 258 -28.12 -4.87 -5.35
N ASN A 259 -27.32 -3.86 -5.66
CA ASN A 259 -27.45 -3.00 -6.83
C ASN A 259 -26.31 -3.18 -7.84
N ALA A 260 -25.58 -4.29 -7.73
CA ALA A 260 -24.56 -4.72 -8.66
C ALA A 260 -24.60 -6.24 -8.69
N ASP A 261 -24.43 -6.80 -9.89
CA ASP A 261 -24.18 -8.23 -10.05
C ASP A 261 -22.68 -8.48 -9.92
N ILE A 262 -22.31 -9.54 -9.22
CA ILE A 262 -20.92 -9.89 -8.97
C ILE A 262 -20.73 -11.28 -9.54
N GLU A 263 -20.18 -11.33 -10.75
CA GLU A 263 -19.73 -12.59 -11.34
C GLU A 263 -18.49 -13.05 -10.55
N THR A 264 -18.66 -14.13 -9.79
CA THR A 264 -17.55 -14.84 -9.18
C THR A 264 -17.21 -16.02 -10.09
N ASP A 265 -16.01 -16.01 -10.68
CA ASP A 265 -15.45 -17.18 -11.36
C ASP A 265 -15.13 -18.24 -10.29
N THR A 266 -16.14 -19.02 -9.89
CA THR A 266 -16.00 -20.21 -9.03
C THR A 266 -15.71 -21.44 -9.86
#